data_AF-A0AA91JS49-F1
#
_entry.id   AF-A0AA91JS49-F1
#
_cell.length_a   1.000
_cell.length_b   1.000
_cell.length_c   1.000
_cell.angle_alpha   90.00
_cell.angle_beta   90.00
_cell.angle_gamma   90.00
#
_symmetry.space_group_name_H-M   'P 1'
#
loop_
_entity.id
_entity.type
_entity.pdbx_description
1 polymer ?
#
loop_
_entity_poly.entity_id
_entity_poly.type
_entity_poly.pdbx_seq_one_letter_code
_entity_poly.pdbx_strand_id
1 'polypeptide(L)'
;MKTRQNLEQITLYLTQTLTGYEVIPATWGWHIHKGDMYCGNLEYQGTRGWQGSALSCLSTELREELKKFVQSDYSMNEARTLVAHL
;
A
#
# COMPACT_ATOMS: atom_id res chain seq x y z
N MET A 1 -4.76 11.44 -7.43
CA MET A 1 -5.02 11.58 -5.98
C MET A 1 -5.51 10.24 -5.45
N LYS A 2 -4.98 9.74 -4.32
CA LYS A 2 -5.55 8.55 -3.68
C LYS A 2 -6.91 8.94 -3.11
N THR A 3 -7.97 8.19 -3.43
CA THR A 3 -9.27 8.40 -2.79
C THR A 3 -9.18 7.94 -1.33
N ARG A 4 -10.03 8.49 -0.45
CA ARG A 4 -10.07 8.07 0.97
C ARG A 4 -10.30 6.56 1.12
N GLN A 5 -11.20 6.00 0.30
CA GLN A 5 -11.48 4.55 0.26
C GLN A 5 -10.24 3.72 -0.11
N ASN A 6 -9.43 4.20 -1.08
CA ASN A 6 -8.18 3.55 -1.46
C ASN A 6 -7.17 3.56 -0.29
N LEU A 7 -7.13 4.64 0.49
CA LEU A 7 -6.22 4.79 1.63
C LEU A 7 -6.61 3.85 2.79
N GLU A 8 -7.89 3.74 3.11
CA GLU A 8 -8.41 2.81 4.13
C GLU A 8 -8.15 1.33 3.76
N GLN A 9 -8.39 0.95 2.50
CA GLN A 9 -8.12 -0.40 2.00
C GLN A 9 -6.64 -0.77 2.06
N ILE A 10 -5.76 0.13 1.62
CA ILE A 10 -4.31 -0.12 1.67
C ILE A 10 -3.84 -0.21 3.13
N THR A 11 -4.35 0.67 4.00
CA THR A 11 -3.99 0.64 5.42
C THR A 11 -4.41 -0.68 6.06
N LEU A 12 -5.63 -1.15 5.79
CA LEU A 12 -6.11 -2.45 6.28
C LEU A 12 -5.22 -3.60 5.80
N TYR A 13 -4.88 -3.61 4.50
CA TYR A 13 -3.99 -4.61 3.92
C TYR A 13 -2.62 -4.63 4.62
N LEU A 14 -2.03 -3.45 4.84
CA LEU A 14 -0.75 -3.32 5.54
C LEU A 14 -0.82 -3.81 6.98
N THR A 15 -1.85 -3.43 7.74
CA THR A 15 -2.02 -3.88 9.13
C THR A 15 -2.18 -5.39 9.23
N GLN A 16 -2.87 -6.02 8.28
CA GLN A 16 -3.02 -7.48 8.24
C GLN A 16 -1.70 -8.17 7.85
N THR A 17 -1.02 -7.65 6.82
CA THR A 17 0.20 -8.25 6.28
C THR A 17 1.36 -8.11 7.26
N LEU A 18 1.54 -6.91 7.82
CA LEU A 18 2.65 -6.57 8.71
C LEU A 18 2.29 -6.86 10.18
N THR A 19 1.80 -8.07 10.46
CA THR A 19 1.46 -8.49 11.82
C THR A 19 2.69 -8.33 12.73
N GLY A 20 2.53 -7.60 13.84
CA GLY A 20 3.62 -7.27 14.77
C GLY A 20 4.37 -5.97 14.45
N TYR A 21 3.92 -5.22 13.43
CA TYR A 21 4.34 -3.85 13.17
C TYR A 21 3.16 -2.89 13.39
N GLU A 22 3.46 -1.67 13.79
CA GLU A 22 2.50 -0.58 13.78
C GLU A 22 2.56 0.14 12.43
N VAL A 23 1.38 0.41 11.86
CA VAL A 23 1.21 1.05 10.54
C VAL A 23 0.47 2.36 10.75
N ILE A 24 1.18 3.48 10.59
CA ILE A 24 0.63 4.82 10.86
C ILE A 24 0.53 5.59 9.54
N PRO A 25 -0.68 5.96 9.08
CA PRO A 25 -0.84 6.79 7.88
C PRO A 25 -0.08 8.12 8.00
N ALA A 26 0.60 8.50 6.93
CA ALA A 26 1.37 9.74 6.81
C ALA A 26 1.02 10.48 5.51
N THR A 27 1.49 11.73 5.37
CA THR A 27 1.21 12.58 4.19
C THR A 27 1.58 11.90 2.87
N TRP A 28 2.64 11.08 2.86
CA TRP A 28 3.15 10.40 1.67
C TRP A 28 3.36 8.91 1.93
N GLY A 29 2.36 8.20 2.46
CA GLY A 29 2.43 6.75 2.68
C GLY A 29 2.13 6.35 4.11
N TRP A 30 2.95 5.46 4.66
CA TRP A 30 2.79 4.91 6.00
C TRP A 30 4.14 4.85 6.72
N HIS A 31 4.18 5.36 7.94
CA HIS A 31 5.28 5.09 8.86
C HIS A 31 5.11 3.69 9.44
N ILE A 32 6.18 2.91 9.37
CA ILE A 32 6.22 1.54 9.89
C ILE A 32 7.08 1.53 11.15
N HIS A 33 6.55 0.97 12.23
CA HIS A 33 7.26 0.81 13.50
C HIS A 33 7.21 -0.64 13.97
N LYS A 34 8.23 -1.06 14.73
CA LYS A 34 8.24 -2.35 15.42
C LYS A 34 8.51 -2.12 16.90
N GLY A 35 7.44 -2.05 17.70
CA GLY A 35 7.51 -1.45 19.03
C GLY A 35 8.01 0.00 18.92
N ASP A 36 8.96 0.38 19.79
CA ASP A 36 9.49 1.76 19.82
C ASP A 36 10.45 2.10 18.66
N MET A 37 10.80 1.12 17.81
CA MET A 37 11.71 1.33 16.69
C MET A 37 10.98 1.82 15.43
N TYR A 38 11.34 3.01 14.95
CA TYR A 38 10.92 3.47 13.62
C TYR A 38 11.69 2.75 12.52
N CYS A 39 10.97 2.02 11.66
CA CYS A 39 11.53 1.26 10.54
C CYS A 39 11.64 2.09 9.25
N GLY A 40 10.89 3.20 9.13
CA GLY A 40 10.93 4.06 7.96
C GLY A 40 9.55 4.27 7.32
N ASN A 41 9.56 4.94 6.17
CA ASN A 41 8.36 5.16 5.37
C ASN A 41 8.17 3.99 4.39
N LEU A 42 6.90 3.65 4.14
CA LEU A 42 6.46 2.70 3.14
C LEU A 42 5.41 3.38 2.24
N GLU A 43 5.55 3.21 0.94
CA GLU A 43 4.70 3.84 -0.07
C GLU A 43 4.31 2.81 -1.13
N TYR A 44 3.06 2.88 -1.60
CA TYR A 44 2.64 2.12 -2.78
C TYR A 44 2.53 3.03 -4.00
N GLN A 45 3.19 2.63 -5.09
CA GLN A 45 3.13 3.27 -6.41
C GLN A 45 2.62 2.26 -7.43
N GLY A 46 1.55 2.58 -8.17
CA GLY A 46 0.87 1.61 -9.04
C GLY A 46 1.77 0.87 -10.05
N THR A 47 2.77 1.55 -10.64
CA THR A 47 3.68 0.94 -11.63
C THR A 47 4.95 0.34 -11.02
N ARG A 48 5.29 0.69 -9.78
CA ARG A 48 6.55 0.29 -9.11
C ARG A 48 6.33 -0.58 -7.87
N GLY A 49 5.08 -0.82 -7.50
CA GLY A 49 4.70 -1.50 -6.28
C GLY A 49 5.11 -0.76 -5.01
N TRP A 50 5.42 -1.52 -3.98
CA TRP A 50 5.88 -1.02 -2.68
C TRP A 50 7.30 -0.48 -2.73
N GLN A 51 7.51 0.68 -2.12
CA GLN A 51 8.77 1.41 -2.08
C GLN A 51 8.99 2.01 -0.68
N GLY A 52 10.24 2.32 -0.35
CA GLY A 52 10.59 3.04 0.87
C GLY A 52 11.56 2.29 1.80
N SER A 53 12.13 3.02 2.74
CA SER A 53 13.18 2.51 3.65
C SER A 53 12.67 1.41 4.58
N ALA A 54 11.38 1.41 4.91
CA ALA A 54 10.76 0.40 5.76
C ALA A 54 10.93 -1.02 5.23
N LEU A 55 11.04 -1.22 3.90
CA LEU A 55 11.25 -2.53 3.28
C LEU A 55 12.51 -3.23 3.80
N SER A 56 13.54 -2.48 4.19
CA SER A 56 14.78 -3.05 4.74
C SER A 56 14.60 -3.67 6.13
N CYS A 57 13.58 -3.25 6.87
CA CYS A 57 13.23 -3.77 8.20
C CYS A 57 12.26 -4.96 8.16
N LEU A 58 11.74 -5.28 6.97
CA LEU A 58 10.80 -6.38 6.78
C LEU A 58 11.55 -7.67 6.44
N SER A 59 11.05 -8.80 6.93
CA SER A 59 11.53 -10.11 6.50
C SER A 59 11.29 -10.30 5.00
N THR A 60 12.03 -11.23 4.39
CA THR A 60 11.79 -11.60 2.98
C THR A 60 10.36 -12.08 2.76
N GLU A 61 9.82 -12.88 3.67
CA GLU A 61 8.44 -13.38 3.60
C GLU A 61 7.43 -12.23 3.56
N LEU A 62 7.53 -11.25 4.48
CA LEU A 62 6.63 -10.10 4.48
C LEU A 62 6.74 -9.26 3.21
N ARG A 63 7.95 -9.12 2.65
CA ARG A 63 8.15 -8.43 1.36
C ARG A 63 7.47 -9.15 0.20
N GLU A 64 7.49 -10.48 0.19
CA GLU A 64 6.78 -11.27 -0.82
C GLU A 64 5.26 -11.20 -0.62
N GLU A 65 4.78 -11.23 0.63
CA GLU A 65 3.35 -11.01 0.91
C GLU A 65 2.90 -9.63 0.42
N LEU A 66 3.65 -8.57 0.69
CA LEU A 66 3.33 -7.22 0.22
C LEU A 66 3.14 -7.16 -1.31
N LYS A 67 3.93 -7.91 -2.09
CA LYS A 67 3.80 -7.94 -3.57
C LYS A 67 2.48 -8.54 -4.05
N LYS A 68 1.79 -9.34 -3.22
CA LYS A 68 0.47 -9.89 -3.53
C LYS A 68 -0.64 -8.85 -3.45
N PHE A 69 -0.32 -7.61 -3.04
CA PHE A 69 -1.27 -6.52 -3.09
C PHE A 69 -1.65 -6.21 -4.54
N VAL A 70 -2.75 -6.80 -4.98
CA VAL A 70 -3.37 -6.47 -6.26
C VAL A 70 -4.26 -5.26 -5.99
N GLN A 71 -3.83 -4.07 -6.40
CA GLN A 71 -4.83 -3.04 -6.70
C GLN A 71 -5.63 -3.58 -7.87
N SER A 72 -6.77 -4.22 -7.59
CA SER A 72 -7.79 -4.47 -8.61
C SER A 72 -7.96 -3.17 -9.39
N ASP A 73 -7.78 -3.24 -10.71
CA ASP A 73 -7.73 -2.15 -11.69
C ASP A 73 -9.00 -1.26 -11.70
N TYR A 74 -9.31 -0.59 -10.59
CA TYR A 74 -10.45 0.31 -10.50
C TYR A 74 -10.24 1.63 -11.25
N SER A 75 -9.11 1.80 -11.94
CA SER A 75 -8.85 2.95 -12.82
C SER A 75 -9.07 2.66 -14.31
N MET A 76 -9.45 1.44 -14.73
CA MET A 76 -9.68 1.14 -16.17
C MET A 76 -11.14 0.86 -16.57
N ASN A 77 -12.10 0.89 -15.65
CA ASN A 77 -13.53 0.70 -15.98
C ASN A 77 -14.37 1.99 -16.00
N GLU A 78 -13.94 3.09 -15.37
CA GLU A 78 -14.63 4.38 -15.54
C GLU A 78 -14.33 5.02 -16.91
N ALA A 79 -13.15 4.78 -17.50
CA ALA A 79 -12.79 5.35 -18.80
C ALA A 79 -13.31 4.53 -20.00
N ARG A 80 -13.58 3.23 -19.84
CA ARG A 80 -14.08 2.38 -20.94
C ARG A 80 -15.60 2.30 -21.05
N THR A 81 -16.34 2.67 -20.01
CA THR A 81 -17.82 2.68 -20.05
C THR A 81 -18.37 3.92 -20.78
N LEU A 82 -17.60 5.02 -20.86
CA LEU A 82 -18.01 6.26 -21.53
C LEU A 82 -17.74 6.30 -23.04
N VAL A 83 -16.93 5.39 -23.60
CA VAL A 83 -16.64 5.35 -25.05
C VAL A 83 -17.48 4.31 -25.79
N ALA A 84 -18.22 3.46 -25.08
CA ALA A 84 -19.13 2.47 -25.68
C ALA A 84 -20.56 2.98 -25.91
N HIS A 85 -20.84 4.27 -25.62
CA HIS A 85 -22.16 4.90 -25.77
C HIS A 85 -22.14 6.21 -26.58
N LEU A 86 -21.15 6.39 -27.45
CA LEU A 86 -21.15 7.43 -28.49
C LEU A 86 -20.93 6.76 -29.85
#